data_AF-A0A1F5TRM5-F1
#
_entry.id   AF-A0A1F5TRM5-F1
#
_cell.length_a   1.000
_cell.length_b   1.000
_cell.length_c   1.000
_cell.angle_alpha   90.00
_cell.angle_beta   90.00
_cell.angle_gamma   90.00
#
_symmetry.space_group_name_H-M   'P 1'
#
loop_
_entity.id
_entity.type
_entity.pdbx_description
1 polymer ?
#
loop_
_entity_poly.entity_id
_entity_poly.type
_entity_poly.pdbx_seq_one_letter_code
_entity_poly.pdbx_strand_id
1 'polypeptide(L)'
;MTEKDAHKEIGFSPPIVELLLDIDNIHKLWPQEIANNKDFQKQLIKRKRLSNLLDIVISSLPRPDISLQEAVSKNYLQENQIAGLYGELSDLLEDSRDYHRIILYLPFEFLPDVSWKPFSCDLQEEMQRFKATYMNTWYHLLNVHDVRANFVDGDVLEKESRGGDDFPRVVKAAHLIPQLVEKGFLSIKEIYDLLEDTEDMVLQENIKESLFILDDLGFISGQDSSFVSPSNKQAKKIDLFVLGKNIEDEFRRINSEVYHGITKNREAWLKQDKKRLAIEKFGDKISRAIIDNKLRSDALLLFMTTNINKLLILSCVNGIRKAIEFIVHKNEEQGRKLYKKYEKKLISFWEIGGSDIRETLSQTFYRLHGLRVIDKERLNALGINIPYLAGPFSKNLDLMPKEMSDIRDMTDRMLSDKNILKYLYPVILILGSRLKGYGSDKSDIDFAIFLRPGVHFKKAKKLRISLKKIFVHEKIHGDIVEFWLKNDGHELVVSKVPKKEVFIGEKYWSDSLFGGAWIGDINAIKKIRERLLIPYFYDRKETIYGRDARGLYIEELERDNLQYRLMHKGYARFCPVFGGVNTANTDKVDGLSMFWDSGYRQIATKLFIGRVFLPKIKL
;
A
#
# COMPACT_ATOMS: atom_id res chain seq x y z
N MET A 1 -45.98 -18.55 -0.02
CA MET A 1 -44.64 -19.19 -0.05
C MET A 1 -44.14 -19.30 1.38
N THR A 2 -44.03 -20.52 1.90
CA THR A 2 -43.40 -20.79 3.19
C THR A 2 -41.90 -20.52 3.12
N GLU A 3 -41.35 -19.89 4.15
CA GLU A 3 -39.95 -19.46 4.33
C GLU A 3 -38.89 -20.59 4.24
N LYS A 4 -39.27 -21.81 3.84
CA LYS A 4 -38.44 -23.01 3.85
C LYS A 4 -37.80 -23.39 2.50
N ASP A 5 -38.26 -22.82 1.38
CA ASP A 5 -37.76 -23.21 0.04
C ASP A 5 -37.25 -22.02 -0.80
N ALA A 6 -36.86 -20.92 -0.16
CA ALA A 6 -36.04 -19.92 -0.84
C ALA A 6 -34.69 -20.57 -1.13
N HIS A 7 -34.42 -20.88 -2.41
CA HIS A 7 -33.09 -21.27 -2.87
C HIS A 7 -32.08 -20.29 -2.28
N LYS A 8 -31.15 -20.81 -1.46
CA LYS A 8 -30.10 -20.01 -0.84
C LYS A 8 -29.11 -19.62 -1.92
N GLU A 9 -29.31 -18.45 -2.50
CA GLU A 9 -28.41 -17.90 -3.51
C GLU A 9 -27.11 -17.46 -2.84
N ILE A 10 -25.97 -18.05 -3.25
CA ILE A 10 -24.66 -17.55 -2.87
C ILE A 10 -24.42 -16.24 -3.61
N GLY A 11 -24.50 -15.15 -2.86
CA GLY A 11 -24.20 -13.81 -3.31
C GLY A 11 -22.72 -13.46 -3.17
N PHE A 12 -22.29 -12.52 -4.00
CA PHE A 12 -21.00 -11.82 -3.89
C PHE A 12 -21.27 -10.35 -3.58
N SER A 13 -20.49 -9.78 -2.68
CA SER A 13 -20.42 -8.34 -2.47
C SER A 13 -18.95 -7.91 -2.45
N PRO A 14 -18.56 -6.90 -3.23
CA PRO A 14 -17.20 -6.35 -3.16
C PRO A 14 -16.95 -5.71 -1.79
N PRO A 15 -15.70 -5.31 -1.49
CA PRO A 15 -15.40 -4.53 -0.29
C PRO A 15 -16.36 -3.37 -0.09
N ILE A 16 -16.79 -3.15 1.16
CA ILE A 16 -17.78 -2.14 1.50
C ILE A 16 -17.29 -0.73 1.13
N VAL A 17 -15.98 -0.48 1.28
CA VAL A 17 -15.37 0.79 0.81
C VAL A 17 -15.55 1.02 -0.70
N GLU A 18 -15.64 -0.03 -1.51
CA GLU A 18 -15.96 0.09 -2.95
C GLU A 18 -17.42 0.44 -3.17
N LEU A 19 -18.30 -0.20 -2.41
CA LEU A 19 -19.74 0.05 -2.48
C LEU A 19 -20.12 1.46 -2.05
N LEU A 20 -19.35 2.09 -1.17
CA LEU A 20 -19.54 3.49 -0.79
C LEU A 20 -19.31 4.46 -1.96
N LEU A 21 -18.59 4.06 -3.01
CA LEU A 21 -18.40 4.87 -4.22
C LEU A 21 -19.42 4.53 -5.33
N ASP A 22 -20.24 3.48 -5.15
CA ASP A 22 -21.31 3.09 -6.07
C ASP A 22 -22.62 3.81 -5.72
N ILE A 23 -22.63 5.13 -5.92
CA ILE A 23 -23.77 6.00 -5.63
C ILE A 23 -25.03 5.58 -6.41
N ASP A 24 -24.86 5.07 -7.62
CA ASP A 24 -25.96 4.74 -8.54
C ASP A 24 -26.78 3.55 -8.00
N ASN A 25 -26.20 2.72 -7.13
CA ASN A 25 -26.87 1.59 -6.49
C ASN A 25 -27.11 1.77 -4.99
N ILE A 26 -26.96 2.98 -4.44
CA ILE A 26 -27.03 3.24 -2.99
C ILE A 26 -28.30 2.68 -2.31
N HIS A 27 -29.47 2.81 -2.94
CA HIS A 27 -30.76 2.33 -2.41
C HIS A 27 -30.90 0.80 -2.43
N LYS A 28 -30.09 0.10 -3.25
CA LYS A 28 -30.02 -1.37 -3.23
C LYS A 28 -29.06 -1.87 -2.15
N LEU A 29 -28.08 -1.03 -1.80
CA LEU A 29 -26.98 -1.38 -0.90
C LEU A 29 -27.31 -1.04 0.57
N TRP A 30 -28.04 0.04 0.82
CA TRP A 30 -28.29 0.53 2.18
C TRP A 30 -29.78 0.61 2.49
N PRO A 31 -30.19 0.47 3.77
CA PRO A 31 -31.56 0.74 4.19
C PRO A 31 -31.98 2.15 3.77
N GLN A 32 -33.27 2.32 3.50
CA GLN A 32 -33.83 3.57 2.99
C GLN A 32 -33.47 4.78 3.88
N GLU A 33 -33.46 4.60 5.20
CA GLU A 33 -33.08 5.65 6.16
C GLU A 33 -31.65 6.15 5.97
N ILE A 34 -30.70 5.23 5.74
CA ILE A 34 -29.29 5.58 5.46
C ILE A 34 -29.15 6.10 4.04
N ALA A 35 -29.74 5.41 3.07
CA ALA A 35 -29.63 5.78 1.66
C ALA A 35 -30.21 7.18 1.38
N ASN A 36 -31.22 7.63 2.14
CA ASN A 36 -31.84 8.95 2.02
C ASN A 36 -31.20 10.01 2.95
N ASN A 37 -30.25 9.64 3.79
CA ASN A 37 -29.60 10.58 4.70
C ASN A 37 -28.75 11.60 3.88
N LYS A 38 -29.04 12.89 4.05
CA LYS A 38 -28.40 13.96 3.27
C LYS A 38 -26.89 14.07 3.53
N ASP A 39 -26.46 13.93 4.77
CA ASP A 39 -25.04 13.99 5.14
C ASP A 39 -24.27 12.81 4.55
N PHE A 40 -24.88 11.62 4.58
CA PHE A 40 -24.34 10.41 3.95
C PHE A 40 -24.17 10.61 2.44
N GLN A 41 -25.25 10.95 1.73
CA GLN A 41 -25.22 11.16 0.28
C GLN A 41 -24.22 12.24 -0.13
N LYS A 42 -24.20 13.39 0.57
CA LYS A 42 -23.27 14.50 0.30
C LYS A 42 -21.81 14.03 0.35
N GLN A 43 -21.45 13.27 1.38
CA GLN A 43 -20.09 12.74 1.53
C GLN A 43 -19.74 11.74 0.43
N LEU A 44 -20.66 10.84 0.05
CA LEU A 44 -20.41 9.89 -1.04
C LEU A 44 -20.18 10.62 -2.38
N ILE A 45 -21.01 11.64 -2.68
CA ILE A 45 -20.91 12.44 -3.91
C ILE A 45 -19.57 13.19 -3.97
N LYS A 46 -19.21 13.90 -2.90
CA LYS A 46 -17.91 14.58 -2.81
C LYS A 46 -16.75 13.58 -3.00
N ARG A 47 -16.82 12.43 -2.34
CA ARG A 47 -15.78 11.41 -2.44
C ARG A 47 -15.64 10.82 -3.84
N LYS A 48 -16.75 10.48 -4.50
CA LYS A 48 -16.76 9.99 -5.90
C LYS A 48 -16.24 11.05 -6.86
N ARG A 49 -16.62 12.32 -6.68
CA ARG A 49 -16.14 13.44 -7.50
C ARG A 49 -14.64 13.61 -7.39
N LEU A 50 -14.10 13.70 -6.16
CA LEU A 50 -12.66 13.78 -5.91
C LEU A 50 -11.91 12.58 -6.50
N SER A 51 -12.43 11.35 -6.31
CA SER A 51 -11.83 10.14 -6.87
C SER A 51 -11.76 10.20 -8.40
N ASN A 52 -12.83 10.66 -9.06
CA ASN A 52 -12.87 10.77 -10.52
C ASN A 52 -11.90 11.84 -11.04
N LEU A 53 -11.84 13.01 -10.40
CA LEU A 53 -10.90 14.07 -10.77
C LEU A 53 -9.45 13.63 -10.61
N LEU A 54 -9.13 12.94 -9.52
CA LEU A 54 -7.81 12.37 -9.31
C LEU A 54 -7.45 11.36 -10.41
N ASP A 55 -8.39 10.48 -10.78
CA ASP A 55 -8.18 9.50 -11.85
C ASP A 55 -7.93 10.16 -13.20
N ILE A 56 -8.67 11.23 -13.53
CA ILE A 56 -8.46 12.04 -14.73
C ILE A 56 -7.06 12.66 -14.71
N VAL A 57 -6.66 13.28 -13.60
CA VAL A 57 -5.35 13.92 -13.46
C VAL A 57 -4.23 12.89 -13.62
N ILE A 58 -4.24 11.82 -12.84
CA ILE A 58 -3.18 10.80 -12.86
C ILE A 58 -3.08 10.11 -14.23
N SER A 59 -4.22 9.74 -14.84
CA SER A 59 -4.20 9.04 -16.14
C SER A 59 -3.74 9.91 -17.31
N SER A 60 -3.81 11.24 -17.17
CA SER A 60 -3.33 12.18 -18.18
C SER A 60 -1.81 12.43 -18.08
N LEU A 61 -1.19 12.09 -16.95
CA LEU A 61 0.25 12.26 -16.76
C LEU A 61 1.01 11.09 -17.43
N PRO A 62 1.98 11.37 -18.31
CA PRO A 62 2.74 10.29 -18.94
C PRO A 62 3.71 9.60 -17.97
N ARG A 63 4.12 10.28 -16.89
CA ARG A 63 4.95 9.77 -15.80
C ARG A 63 4.54 10.44 -14.47
N PRO A 64 4.76 9.79 -13.32
CA PRO A 64 4.28 10.31 -12.04
C PRO A 64 5.14 11.44 -11.46
N ASP A 65 6.37 11.64 -11.96
CA ASP A 65 7.32 12.69 -11.56
C ASP A 65 7.10 14.03 -12.29
N ILE A 66 6.03 14.15 -13.08
CA ILE A 66 5.67 15.38 -13.79
C ILE A 66 4.77 16.24 -12.90
N SER A 67 5.21 17.48 -12.65
CA SER A 67 4.43 18.46 -11.89
C SER A 67 3.15 18.88 -12.62
N LEU A 68 2.11 19.29 -11.86
CA LEU A 68 0.86 19.79 -12.48
C LEU A 68 1.10 21.05 -13.33
N GLN A 69 2.03 21.92 -12.92
CA GLN A 69 2.45 23.08 -13.70
C GLN A 69 3.07 22.68 -15.04
N GLU A 70 3.98 21.70 -15.04
CA GLU A 70 4.57 21.17 -16.26
C GLU A 70 3.53 20.47 -17.14
N ALA A 71 2.59 19.74 -16.52
CA ALA A 71 1.52 19.07 -17.25
C ALA A 71 0.61 20.07 -17.99
N VAL A 72 0.29 21.21 -17.36
CA VAL A 72 -0.46 22.29 -18.02
C VAL A 72 0.36 22.91 -19.16
N SER A 73 1.64 23.22 -18.94
CA SER A 73 2.47 23.84 -19.99
C SER A 73 2.71 22.94 -21.20
N LYS A 74 2.70 21.62 -20.99
CA LYS A 74 2.78 20.59 -22.04
C LYS A 74 1.43 20.14 -22.61
N ASN A 75 0.32 20.77 -22.19
CA ASN A 75 -1.05 20.45 -22.61
C ASN A 75 -1.48 19.00 -22.30
N TYR A 76 -0.90 18.37 -21.28
CA TYR A 76 -1.41 17.10 -20.75
C TYR A 76 -2.66 17.31 -19.90
N LEU A 77 -2.77 18.48 -19.24
CA LEU A 77 -3.89 18.86 -18.38
C LEU A 77 -4.33 20.29 -18.68
N GLN A 78 -5.61 20.55 -18.41
CA GLN A 78 -6.20 21.88 -18.48
C GLN A 78 -6.29 22.51 -17.08
N GLU A 79 -6.18 23.84 -17.00
CA GLU A 79 -6.21 24.56 -15.71
C GLU A 79 -7.50 24.33 -14.91
N ASN A 80 -8.66 24.16 -15.58
CA ASN A 80 -9.94 23.86 -14.93
C ASN A 80 -9.95 22.47 -14.24
N GLN A 81 -9.23 21.48 -14.77
CA GLN A 81 -9.09 20.16 -14.14
C GLN A 81 -8.29 20.26 -12.85
N ILE A 82 -7.22 21.08 -12.85
CA ILE A 82 -6.39 21.32 -11.67
C ILE A 82 -7.15 22.13 -10.62
N ALA A 83 -7.87 23.18 -11.03
CA ALA A 83 -8.70 23.98 -10.13
C ALA A 83 -9.74 23.10 -9.42
N GLY A 84 -10.42 22.24 -10.18
CA GLY A 84 -11.36 21.27 -9.62
C GLY A 84 -10.73 20.30 -8.64
N LEU A 85 -9.52 19.78 -8.92
CA LEU A 85 -8.79 18.92 -7.99
C LEU A 85 -8.44 19.65 -6.69
N TYR A 86 -7.88 20.86 -6.79
CA TYR A 86 -7.52 21.66 -5.60
C TYR A 86 -8.73 22.03 -4.76
N GLY A 87 -9.85 22.41 -5.38
CA GLY A 87 -11.09 22.71 -4.67
C GLY A 87 -11.62 21.50 -3.90
N GLU A 88 -11.68 20.32 -4.53
CA GLU A 88 -12.18 19.10 -3.86
C GLU A 88 -11.21 18.57 -2.78
N LEU A 89 -9.89 18.74 -2.96
CA LEU A 89 -8.92 18.43 -1.91
C LEU A 89 -9.05 19.38 -0.71
N SER A 90 -9.24 20.68 -0.97
CA SER A 90 -9.45 21.69 0.08
C SER A 90 -10.72 21.39 0.86
N ASP A 91 -11.83 21.12 0.16
CA ASP A 91 -13.09 20.68 0.75
C ASP A 91 -12.91 19.46 1.66
N LEU A 92 -12.15 18.45 1.22
CA LEU A 92 -11.92 17.25 2.02
C LEU A 92 -11.18 17.55 3.33
N LEU A 93 -10.16 18.41 3.25
CA LEU A 93 -9.32 18.79 4.40
C LEU A 93 -10.08 19.69 5.38
N GLU A 94 -10.93 20.59 4.88
CA GLU A 94 -11.75 21.49 5.70
C GLU A 94 -12.93 20.76 6.36
N ASP A 95 -13.52 19.76 5.69
CA ASP A 95 -14.71 19.06 6.17
C ASP A 95 -14.43 18.19 7.42
N SER A 96 -13.26 17.55 7.53
CA SER A 96 -12.94 16.68 8.67
C SER A 96 -11.45 16.45 8.92
N ARG A 97 -11.06 16.49 10.20
CA ARG A 97 -9.72 16.09 10.68
C ARG A 97 -9.39 14.62 10.41
N ASP A 98 -10.40 13.77 10.24
CA ASP A 98 -10.22 12.35 9.93
C ASP A 98 -9.38 12.13 8.66
N TYR A 99 -9.39 13.08 7.73
CA TYR A 99 -8.76 12.95 6.42
C TYR A 99 -7.50 13.79 6.26
N HIS A 100 -7.09 14.53 7.28
CA HIS A 100 -5.88 15.36 7.26
C HIS A 100 -4.63 14.60 6.81
N ARG A 101 -4.51 13.32 7.20
CA ARG A 101 -3.36 12.47 6.89
C ARG A 101 -3.13 12.22 5.39
N ILE A 102 -4.10 12.55 4.52
CA ILE A 102 -3.90 12.47 3.07
C ILE A 102 -2.69 13.29 2.60
N ILE A 103 -2.37 14.41 3.25
CA ILE A 103 -1.25 15.26 2.83
C ILE A 103 0.11 14.56 2.93
N LEU A 104 0.24 13.55 3.80
CA LEU A 104 1.44 12.73 3.89
C LEU A 104 1.67 11.94 2.59
N TYR A 105 0.61 11.64 1.86
CA TYR A 105 0.63 10.81 0.65
C TYR A 105 0.48 11.59 -0.65
N LEU A 106 0.02 12.85 -0.62
CA LEU A 106 -0.14 13.69 -1.82
C LEU A 106 1.18 13.85 -2.57
N PRO A 107 1.29 13.52 -3.88
CA PRO A 107 2.51 13.70 -4.65
C PRO A 107 3.10 15.11 -4.51
N PHE A 108 4.43 15.24 -4.42
CA PHE A 108 5.06 16.57 -4.30
C PHE A 108 4.86 17.39 -5.58
N GLU A 109 4.73 16.67 -6.70
CA GLU A 109 4.38 17.16 -8.03
C GLU A 109 3.01 17.83 -8.07
N PHE A 110 2.13 17.54 -7.09
CA PHE A 110 0.82 18.16 -6.98
C PHE A 110 0.84 19.43 -6.13
N LEU A 111 1.92 19.69 -5.39
CA LEU A 111 2.08 20.95 -4.67
C LEU A 111 2.42 22.06 -5.67
N PRO A 112 1.61 23.13 -5.73
CA PRO A 112 1.87 24.24 -6.61
C PRO A 112 3.13 24.98 -6.16
N ASP A 113 4.00 25.32 -7.11
CA ASP A 113 5.11 26.22 -6.83
C ASP A 113 4.58 27.64 -6.59
N VAL A 114 5.07 28.35 -5.56
CA VAL A 114 4.63 29.73 -5.30
C VAL A 114 4.93 30.71 -6.43
N SER A 115 5.88 30.38 -7.30
CA SER A 115 6.20 31.16 -8.50
C SER A 115 5.25 30.86 -9.66
N TRP A 116 4.41 29.82 -9.58
CA TRP A 116 3.47 29.49 -10.64
C TRP A 116 2.36 30.54 -10.74
N LYS A 117 2.25 31.14 -11.93
CA LYS A 117 1.22 32.14 -12.27
C LYS A 117 0.29 31.56 -13.36
N PRO A 118 -0.77 30.82 -12.98
CA PRO A 118 -1.72 30.29 -13.95
C PRO A 118 -2.54 31.42 -14.59
N PHE A 119 -3.11 31.17 -15.77
CA PHE A 119 -3.89 32.17 -16.51
C PHE A 119 -5.32 32.30 -15.98
N SER A 120 -5.92 31.19 -15.55
CA SER A 120 -7.27 31.10 -15.02
C SER A 120 -7.37 31.70 -13.61
N CYS A 121 -8.30 32.63 -13.42
CA CYS A 121 -8.63 33.17 -12.10
C CYS A 121 -9.11 32.07 -11.14
N ASP A 122 -9.92 31.12 -11.62
CA ASP A 122 -10.42 30.01 -10.81
C ASP A 122 -9.27 29.14 -10.28
N LEU A 123 -8.26 28.87 -11.12
CA LEU A 123 -7.09 28.10 -10.68
C LEU A 123 -6.24 28.90 -9.69
N GLN A 124 -6.07 30.21 -9.87
CA GLN A 124 -5.36 31.05 -8.91
C GLN A 124 -6.04 31.01 -7.53
N GLU A 125 -7.37 31.16 -7.49
CA GLU A 125 -8.15 31.13 -6.25
C GLU A 125 -8.05 29.77 -5.53
N GLU A 126 -8.35 28.68 -6.24
CA GLU A 126 -8.32 27.33 -5.65
C GLU A 126 -6.91 26.91 -5.25
N MET A 127 -5.87 27.35 -5.97
CA MET A 127 -4.49 27.10 -5.60
C MET A 127 -4.10 27.81 -4.29
N GLN A 128 -4.55 29.05 -4.08
CA GLN A 128 -4.30 29.77 -2.82
C GLN A 128 -5.07 29.15 -1.65
N ARG A 129 -6.34 28.79 -1.87
CA ARG A 129 -7.15 28.09 -0.87
C ARG A 129 -6.51 26.76 -0.49
N PHE A 130 -6.13 25.95 -1.48
CA PHE A 130 -5.47 24.67 -1.24
C PHE A 130 -4.16 24.84 -0.47
N LYS A 131 -3.31 25.82 -0.82
CA LYS A 131 -2.08 26.09 -0.06
C LYS A 131 -2.38 26.40 1.41
N ALA A 132 -3.32 27.30 1.67
CA ALA A 132 -3.68 27.69 3.04
C ALA A 132 -4.21 26.49 3.85
N THR A 133 -5.14 25.73 3.26
CA THR A 133 -5.73 24.55 3.88
C THR A 133 -4.70 23.45 4.11
N TYR A 134 -3.84 23.18 3.13
CA TYR A 134 -2.73 22.23 3.26
C TYR A 134 -1.80 22.59 4.42
N MET A 135 -1.39 23.87 4.53
CA MET A 135 -0.48 24.31 5.59
C MET A 135 -1.13 24.23 6.97
N ASN A 136 -2.39 24.61 7.11
CA ASN A 136 -3.14 24.43 8.35
C ASN A 136 -3.22 22.94 8.76
N THR A 137 -3.49 22.06 7.80
CA THR A 137 -3.47 20.60 8.03
C THR A 137 -2.07 20.12 8.42
N TRP A 138 -1.01 20.61 7.77
CA TRP A 138 0.37 20.25 8.07
C TRP A 138 0.77 20.61 9.51
N TYR A 139 0.49 21.84 9.96
CA TYR A 139 0.71 22.24 11.35
C TYR A 139 -0.04 21.36 12.35
N HIS A 140 -1.27 20.95 12.02
CA HIS A 140 -2.01 20.02 12.87
C HIS A 140 -1.29 18.67 13.01
N LEU A 141 -0.78 18.12 11.90
CA LEU A 141 -0.11 16.83 11.87
C LEU A 141 1.28 16.84 12.53
N LEU A 142 1.88 17.99 12.82
CA LEU A 142 3.10 18.06 13.63
C LEU A 142 2.91 17.51 15.05
N ASN A 143 1.67 17.40 15.53
CA ASN A 143 1.34 16.83 16.84
C ASN A 143 1.00 15.33 16.79
N VAL A 144 1.22 14.66 15.65
CA VAL A 144 0.85 13.26 15.45
C VAL A 144 2.10 12.38 15.41
N HIS A 145 2.17 11.43 16.35
CA HIS A 145 3.27 10.47 16.47
C HIS A 145 2.91 9.14 15.82
N ASP A 146 3.60 8.82 14.75
CA ASP A 146 3.46 7.55 14.04
C ASP A 146 4.54 6.55 14.45
N VAL A 147 4.30 5.27 14.15
CA VAL A 147 5.37 4.26 14.19
C VAL A 147 6.22 4.43 12.94
N ARG A 148 7.53 4.67 13.09
CA ARG A 148 8.44 4.94 11.96
C ARG A 148 8.42 3.83 10.90
N ALA A 149 8.31 2.57 11.32
CA ALA A 149 8.22 1.41 10.42
C ALA A 149 7.05 1.50 9.41
N ASN A 150 5.95 2.20 9.72
CA ASN A 150 4.84 2.43 8.77
C ASN A 150 5.29 3.11 7.46
N PHE A 151 6.39 3.86 7.49
CA PHE A 151 6.90 4.63 6.35
C PHE A 151 8.25 4.12 5.83
N VAL A 152 8.84 3.11 6.46
CA VAL A 152 10.17 2.57 6.10
C VAL A 152 10.04 1.22 5.42
N ASP A 153 9.45 0.25 6.12
CA ASP A 153 9.38 -1.14 5.66
C ASP A 153 7.96 -1.70 5.67
N GLY A 154 7.01 -1.00 6.29
CA GLY A 154 5.61 -1.44 6.42
C GLY A 154 5.41 -2.66 7.30
N ASP A 155 6.46 -3.28 7.84
CA ASP A 155 6.37 -4.50 8.66
C ASP A 155 6.16 -4.12 10.13
N VAL A 156 4.94 -3.67 10.41
CA VAL A 156 4.56 -3.26 11.76
C VAL A 156 3.73 -4.36 12.40
N LEU A 157 4.24 -4.92 13.50
CA LEU A 157 3.53 -5.93 14.28
C LEU A 157 2.14 -5.42 14.67
N GLU A 158 1.16 -6.33 14.70
CA GLU A 158 -0.17 -6.06 15.26
C GLU A 158 -0.03 -5.49 16.67
N LYS A 159 -0.89 -4.54 17.02
CA LYS A 159 -0.77 -3.73 18.25
C LYS A 159 -0.75 -4.59 19.52
N GLU A 160 -1.42 -5.73 19.48
CA GLU A 160 -1.56 -6.74 20.53
C GLU A 160 -0.29 -7.60 20.70
N SER A 161 0.56 -7.64 19.66
CA SER A 161 1.86 -8.31 19.66
C SER A 161 3.01 -7.36 20.02
N ARG A 162 2.74 -6.07 20.24
CA ARG A 162 3.73 -5.08 20.68
C ARG A 162 3.87 -5.13 22.20
N GLY A 163 5.07 -5.39 22.70
CA GLY A 163 5.49 -4.91 24.01
C GLY A 163 5.58 -3.38 23.99
N GLY A 164 5.49 -2.73 25.15
CA GLY A 164 5.70 -1.28 25.23
C GLY A 164 7.05 -0.86 24.61
N ASP A 165 7.10 0.34 24.03
CA ASP A 165 8.28 0.98 23.39
C ASP A 165 8.97 0.24 22.22
N ASP A 166 8.36 -0.82 21.67
CA ASP A 166 9.03 -1.69 20.67
C ASP A 166 9.42 -1.01 19.33
N PHE A 167 8.94 0.19 19.01
CA PHE A 167 9.27 0.85 17.75
C PHE A 167 9.53 2.35 17.88
N PRO A 168 10.58 2.88 17.21
CA PRO A 168 10.82 4.32 17.11
C PRO A 168 9.59 5.08 16.61
N ARG A 169 9.33 6.23 17.24
CA ARG A 169 8.29 7.17 16.81
C ARG A 169 8.82 8.16 15.80
N VAL A 170 7.92 8.70 14.99
CA VAL A 170 8.22 9.75 14.02
C VAL A 170 7.04 10.71 13.91
N VAL A 171 7.32 12.00 13.78
CA VAL A 171 6.37 13.00 13.28
C VAL A 171 6.57 13.12 11.78
N LYS A 172 5.85 12.30 11.00
CA LYS A 172 6.13 12.19 9.55
C LYS A 172 5.86 13.49 8.79
N ALA A 173 4.97 14.34 9.30
CA ALA A 173 4.73 15.68 8.75
C ALA A 173 6.00 16.55 8.76
N ALA A 174 6.84 16.45 9.79
CA ALA A 174 8.10 17.20 9.87
C ALA A 174 9.05 16.83 8.73
N HIS A 175 9.09 15.55 8.31
CA HIS A 175 9.92 15.14 7.17
C HIS A 175 9.50 15.78 5.84
N LEU A 176 8.28 16.33 5.71
CA LEU A 176 7.86 17.02 4.48
C LEU A 176 8.51 18.41 4.31
N ILE A 177 9.13 18.95 5.37
CA ILE A 177 9.77 20.28 5.39
C ILE A 177 10.61 20.57 4.14
N PRO A 178 11.53 19.68 3.68
CA PRO A 178 12.38 20.00 2.54
C PRO A 178 11.60 20.34 1.28
N GLN A 179 10.53 19.60 1.03
CA GLN A 179 9.65 19.81 -0.12
C GLN A 179 8.79 21.06 0.05
N LEU A 180 8.38 21.40 1.28
CA LEU A 180 7.64 22.63 1.55
C LEU A 180 8.51 23.88 1.39
N VAL A 181 9.79 23.81 1.74
CA VAL A 181 10.75 24.89 1.46
C VAL A 181 11.01 25.01 -0.04
N GLU A 182 11.25 23.89 -0.73
CA GLU A 182 11.45 23.87 -2.18
C GLU A 182 10.27 24.51 -2.93
N LYS A 183 9.04 24.26 -2.49
CA LYS A 183 7.82 24.85 -3.06
C LYS A 183 7.51 26.27 -2.58
N GLY A 184 8.28 26.82 -1.64
CA GLY A 184 8.06 28.15 -1.04
C GLY A 184 6.85 28.24 -0.11
N PHE A 185 6.43 27.12 0.48
CA PHE A 185 5.36 27.05 1.48
C PHE A 185 5.88 27.37 2.88
N LEU A 186 7.15 27.13 3.14
CA LEU A 186 7.85 27.43 4.39
C LEU A 186 9.16 28.16 4.10
N SER A 187 9.51 29.09 4.98
CA SER A 187 10.83 29.70 5.04
C SER A 187 11.73 28.97 6.05
N ILE A 188 13.05 29.12 5.87
CA ILE A 188 14.04 28.61 6.84
C ILE A 188 13.83 29.19 8.25
N LYS A 189 13.44 30.46 8.34
CA LYS A 189 13.16 31.11 9.62
C LYS A 189 12.03 30.42 10.37
N GLU A 190 10.89 30.16 9.71
CA GLU A 190 9.74 29.49 10.33
C GLU A 190 10.08 28.09 10.86
N ILE A 191 11.05 27.41 10.24
CA ILE A 191 11.51 26.09 10.70
C ILE A 191 12.34 26.20 11.99
N TYR A 192 13.21 27.21 12.09
CA TYR A 192 13.95 27.48 13.33
C TYR A 192 13.01 27.92 14.45
N ASP A 193 12.06 28.82 14.16
CA ASP A 193 11.04 29.25 15.12
C ASP A 193 10.27 28.00 15.65
N LEU A 194 9.85 27.10 14.75
CA LEU A 194 9.18 25.84 15.14
C LEU A 194 10.06 24.92 16.00
N LEU A 195 11.37 24.84 15.71
CA LEU A 195 12.31 24.02 16.46
C LEU A 195 12.54 24.56 17.88
N GLU A 196 12.57 25.88 18.03
CA GLU A 196 12.74 26.57 19.31
C GLU A 196 11.47 26.52 20.18
N ASP A 197 10.29 26.62 19.55
CA ASP A 197 9.00 26.72 20.25
C ASP A 197 8.44 25.37 20.73
N THR A 198 8.90 24.24 20.18
CA THR A 198 8.36 22.92 20.53
C THR A 198 9.11 22.24 21.67
N GLU A 199 8.36 21.69 22.63
CA GLU A 199 8.90 20.83 23.70
C GLU A 199 8.89 19.33 23.33
N ASP A 200 8.29 18.98 22.19
CA ASP A 200 8.19 17.60 21.72
C ASP A 200 9.52 17.12 21.13
N MET A 201 10.25 16.30 21.90
CA MET A 201 11.56 15.77 21.51
C MET A 201 11.53 14.98 20.19
N VAL A 202 10.43 14.28 19.87
CA VAL A 202 10.32 13.53 18.61
C VAL A 202 10.23 14.50 17.44
N LEU A 203 9.40 15.54 17.58
CA LEU A 203 9.29 16.60 16.59
C LEU A 203 10.61 17.35 16.40
N GLN A 204 11.29 17.74 17.49
CA GLN A 204 12.59 18.41 17.41
C GLN A 204 13.60 17.60 16.60
N GLU A 205 13.69 16.28 16.86
CA GLU A 205 14.62 15.41 16.14
C GLU A 205 14.24 15.28 14.67
N ASN A 206 12.96 15.14 14.33
CA ASN A 206 12.54 15.01 12.93
C ASN A 206 12.65 16.34 12.14
N ILE A 207 12.57 17.49 12.81
CA ILE A 207 12.92 18.79 12.22
C ILE A 207 14.43 18.82 11.92
N LYS A 208 15.29 18.42 12.87
CA LYS A 208 16.75 18.36 12.66
C LYS A 208 17.13 17.42 11.52
N GLU A 209 16.51 16.24 11.43
CA GLU A 209 16.68 15.31 10.30
C GLU A 209 16.36 15.99 8.96
N SER A 210 15.33 16.84 8.92
CA SER A 210 14.92 17.59 7.72
C SER A 210 15.87 18.75 7.39
N LEU A 211 16.47 19.39 8.40
CA LEU A 211 17.48 20.45 8.20
C LEU A 211 18.72 19.91 7.47
N PHE A 212 19.15 18.67 7.72
CA PHE A 212 20.25 18.05 6.96
C PHE A 212 19.93 17.93 5.46
N ILE A 213 18.67 17.67 5.11
CA ILE A 213 18.25 17.62 3.71
C ILE A 213 18.26 19.02 3.08
N LEU A 214 17.81 20.04 3.83
CA LEU A 214 17.85 21.43 3.35
C LEU A 214 19.26 21.94 3.12
N ASP A 215 20.21 21.56 3.99
CA ASP A 215 21.63 21.85 3.83
C ASP A 215 22.19 21.18 2.55
N ASP A 216 21.91 19.88 2.36
CA ASP A 216 22.31 19.17 1.13
C ASP A 216 21.74 19.82 -0.16
N LEU A 217 20.54 20.41 -0.07
CA LEU A 217 19.87 21.10 -1.18
C LEU A 217 20.33 22.56 -1.35
N GLY A 218 21.18 23.08 -0.46
CA GLY A 218 21.74 24.43 -0.53
C GLY A 218 20.79 25.53 -0.06
N PHE A 219 19.74 25.20 0.71
CA PHE A 219 18.82 26.19 1.28
C PHE A 219 19.34 26.83 2.57
N ILE A 220 20.32 26.20 3.24
CA ILE A 220 20.97 26.74 4.45
C ILE A 220 22.37 27.19 4.08
N SER A 221 22.69 28.45 4.36
CA SER A 221 24.00 29.03 4.05
C SER A 221 24.98 28.78 5.20
N GLY A 222 25.74 27.68 5.12
CA GLY A 222 26.95 27.43 5.92
C GLY A 222 28.20 27.48 5.04
N GLN A 223 29.24 28.23 5.47
CA GLN A 223 30.57 28.17 4.85
C GLN A 223 31.17 26.76 4.99
N ASP A 224 31.82 26.29 3.92
CA ASP A 224 32.56 25.03 3.78
C ASP A 224 31.79 23.70 3.86
N SER A 225 30.93 23.45 2.88
CA SER A 225 30.48 22.09 2.54
C SER A 225 31.35 21.46 1.43
N SER A 226 32.65 21.29 1.68
CA SER A 226 33.49 20.44 0.81
C SER A 226 33.32 18.96 1.19
N PHE A 227 32.22 18.32 0.78
CA PHE A 227 32.06 16.87 0.93
C PHE A 227 31.56 16.18 -0.34
N VAL A 228 32.48 15.38 -0.89
CA VAL A 228 32.28 14.10 -1.58
C VAL A 228 31.35 14.15 -2.79
N SER A 229 31.92 14.57 -3.92
CA SER A 229 31.56 13.93 -5.18
C SER A 229 31.75 12.42 -5.02
N PRO A 230 30.78 11.56 -5.36
CA PRO A 230 31.01 10.13 -5.40
C PRO A 230 32.21 9.90 -6.30
N SER A 231 33.31 9.41 -5.72
CA SER A 231 34.51 9.12 -6.49
C SER A 231 34.07 8.28 -7.68
N ASN A 232 34.27 8.79 -8.89
CA ASN A 232 34.16 8.06 -10.14
C ASN A 232 35.25 6.98 -10.15
N LYS A 233 35.13 6.00 -9.24
CA LYS A 233 35.92 4.78 -9.27
C LYS A 233 35.48 4.09 -10.53
N GLN A 234 36.33 4.21 -11.56
CA GLN A 234 36.19 3.46 -12.80
C GLN A 234 35.80 2.03 -12.43
N ALA A 235 34.60 1.62 -12.84
CA ALA A 235 34.12 0.28 -12.50
C ALA A 235 35.11 -0.72 -13.07
N LYS A 236 35.75 -1.52 -12.19
CA LYS A 236 36.61 -2.62 -12.60
C LYS A 236 35.79 -3.62 -13.40
N LYS A 237 36.42 -4.26 -14.39
CA LYS A 237 35.80 -5.37 -15.13
C LYS A 237 35.29 -6.40 -14.12
N ILE A 238 34.01 -6.76 -14.22
CA ILE A 238 33.38 -7.69 -13.28
C ILE A 238 33.65 -9.11 -13.75
N ASP A 239 34.18 -9.93 -12.85
CA ASP A 239 34.19 -11.38 -12.99
C ASP A 239 32.97 -11.96 -12.28
N LEU A 240 32.11 -12.64 -13.04
CA LEU A 240 30.86 -13.20 -12.55
C LEU A 240 31.06 -14.43 -11.66
N PHE A 241 32.16 -15.17 -11.81
CA PHE A 241 32.49 -16.28 -10.89
C PHE A 241 32.85 -15.75 -9.52
N VAL A 242 33.67 -14.70 -9.48
CA VAL A 242 34.02 -14.00 -8.24
C VAL A 242 32.75 -13.41 -7.61
N LEU A 243 31.85 -12.84 -8.43
CA LEU A 243 30.56 -12.34 -7.96
C LEU A 243 29.68 -13.43 -7.35
N GLY A 244 29.61 -14.61 -7.97
CA GLY A 244 28.87 -15.79 -7.50
C GLY A 244 29.37 -16.27 -6.13
N LYS A 245 30.68 -16.40 -5.96
CA LYS A 245 31.27 -16.76 -4.67
C LYS A 245 30.97 -15.70 -3.60
N ASN A 246 31.12 -14.42 -3.95
CA ASN A 246 30.87 -13.32 -3.01
C ASN A 246 29.42 -13.26 -2.53
N ILE A 247 28.43 -13.58 -3.38
CA ILE A 247 27.02 -13.59 -2.95
C ILE A 247 26.71 -14.81 -2.07
N GLU A 248 27.31 -15.97 -2.33
CA GLU A 248 27.20 -17.14 -1.44
C GLU A 248 27.80 -16.87 -0.06
N ASP A 249 28.99 -16.25 -0.02
CA ASP A 249 29.65 -15.84 1.21
C ASP A 249 28.78 -14.89 2.02
N GLU A 250 28.16 -13.90 1.36
CA GLU A 250 27.26 -12.95 2.00
C GLU A 250 25.98 -13.63 2.52
N PHE A 251 25.40 -14.57 1.78
CA PHE A 251 24.23 -15.34 2.24
C PHE A 251 24.56 -16.23 3.43
N ARG A 252 25.75 -16.86 3.45
CA ARG A 252 26.24 -17.62 4.60
C ARG A 252 26.39 -16.72 5.83
N ARG A 253 26.97 -15.53 5.65
CA ARG A 253 27.09 -14.51 6.71
C ARG A 253 25.71 -14.13 7.26
N ILE A 254 24.76 -13.76 6.40
CA ILE A 254 23.40 -13.38 6.82
C ILE A 254 22.69 -14.53 7.58
N ASN A 255 22.82 -15.77 7.11
CA ASN A 255 22.22 -16.92 7.79
C ASN A 255 22.80 -17.15 9.18
N SER A 256 24.08 -16.84 9.38
CA SER A 256 24.79 -16.98 10.66
C SER A 256 24.55 -15.82 11.65
N GLU A 257 23.94 -14.72 11.21
CA GLU A 257 23.63 -13.59 12.11
C GLU A 257 22.63 -14.02 13.19
N VAL A 258 22.86 -13.57 14.42
CA VAL A 258 21.98 -13.79 15.57
C VAL A 258 21.39 -12.45 15.98
N TYR A 259 20.08 -12.42 16.18
CA TYR A 259 19.36 -11.23 16.63
C TYR A 259 18.87 -11.47 18.06
N HIS A 260 19.09 -10.49 18.93
CA HIS A 260 18.65 -10.54 20.34
C HIS A 260 17.47 -9.59 20.54
N GLY A 261 16.53 -9.97 21.41
CA GLY A 261 15.41 -9.10 21.80
C GLY A 261 14.28 -8.98 20.77
N ILE A 262 14.21 -9.84 19.75
CA ILE A 262 13.13 -9.82 18.74
C ILE A 262 12.46 -11.19 18.61
N THR A 263 11.27 -11.21 18.02
CA THR A 263 10.54 -12.46 17.75
C THR A 263 11.21 -13.28 16.63
N LYS A 264 11.01 -14.61 16.62
CA LYS A 264 11.50 -15.50 15.56
C LYS A 264 11.00 -15.12 14.17
N ASN A 265 9.76 -14.62 14.08
CA ASN A 265 9.18 -14.17 12.83
C ASN A 265 9.89 -12.91 12.31
N ARG A 266 10.15 -11.93 13.19
CA ARG A 266 10.92 -10.73 12.82
C ARG A 266 12.36 -11.08 12.46
N GLU A 267 13.00 -12.03 13.15
CA GLU A 267 14.33 -12.51 12.79
C GLU A 267 14.37 -13.14 11.39
N ALA A 268 13.41 -14.05 11.10
CA ALA A 268 13.30 -14.69 9.80
C ALA A 268 13.08 -13.66 8.69
N TRP A 269 12.22 -12.66 8.95
CA TRP A 269 11.98 -11.54 8.05
C TRP A 269 13.24 -10.71 7.80
N LEU A 270 13.97 -10.28 8.85
CA LEU A 270 15.20 -9.50 8.74
C LEU A 270 16.27 -10.24 7.92
N LYS A 271 16.42 -11.55 8.14
CA LYS A 271 17.32 -12.39 7.34
C LYS A 271 16.88 -12.47 5.88
N GLN A 272 15.59 -12.60 5.61
CA GLN A 272 15.06 -12.60 4.25
C GLN A 272 15.27 -11.25 3.56
N ASP A 273 15.05 -10.15 4.27
CA ASP A 273 15.24 -8.80 3.74
C ASP A 273 16.71 -8.50 3.44
N LYS A 274 17.63 -8.85 4.34
CA LYS A 274 19.08 -8.73 4.08
C LYS A 274 19.53 -9.56 2.88
N LYS A 275 18.96 -10.75 2.66
CA LYS A 275 19.24 -11.56 1.46
C LYS A 275 18.75 -10.88 0.18
N ARG A 276 17.55 -10.27 0.21
CA ARG A 276 17.02 -9.46 -0.89
C ARG A 276 17.94 -8.28 -1.19
N LEU A 277 18.34 -7.51 -0.17
CA LEU A 277 19.27 -6.39 -0.29
C LEU A 277 20.63 -6.82 -0.83
N ALA A 278 21.14 -7.99 -0.45
CA ALA A 278 22.35 -8.55 -1.02
C ALA A 278 22.19 -8.80 -2.53
N ILE A 279 21.12 -9.47 -2.96
CA ILE A 279 20.82 -9.67 -4.39
C ILE A 279 20.74 -8.32 -5.13
N GLU A 280 20.09 -7.31 -4.55
CA GLU A 280 19.98 -5.97 -5.14
C GLU A 280 21.34 -5.28 -5.27
N LYS A 281 22.19 -5.37 -4.25
CA LYS A 281 23.56 -4.84 -4.23
C LYS A 281 24.44 -5.48 -5.29
N PHE A 282 24.33 -6.80 -5.49
CA PHE A 282 25.05 -7.49 -6.57
C PHE A 282 24.45 -7.17 -7.94
N GLY A 283 23.12 -7.02 -8.03
CA GLY A 283 22.42 -6.49 -9.20
C GLY A 283 22.90 -5.10 -9.60
N ASP A 284 23.15 -4.19 -8.65
CA ASP A 284 23.67 -2.85 -8.93
C ASP A 284 25.05 -2.89 -9.60
N LYS A 285 25.93 -3.80 -9.14
CA LYS A 285 27.24 -3.99 -9.77
C LYS A 285 27.09 -4.46 -11.22
N ILE A 286 26.22 -5.44 -11.47
CA ILE A 286 25.93 -5.96 -12.81
C ILE A 286 25.32 -4.85 -13.69
N SER A 287 24.35 -4.10 -13.17
CA SER A 287 23.72 -2.98 -13.87
C SER A 287 24.75 -1.96 -14.35
N ARG A 288 25.65 -1.51 -13.47
CA ARG A 288 26.74 -0.59 -13.83
C ARG A 288 27.65 -1.17 -14.91
N ALA A 289 27.99 -2.46 -14.83
CA ALA A 289 28.80 -3.10 -15.87
C ALA A 289 28.08 -3.23 -17.21
N ILE A 290 26.75 -3.37 -17.23
CA ILE A 290 25.94 -3.34 -18.46
C ILE A 290 25.94 -1.93 -19.05
N ILE A 291 25.69 -0.91 -18.22
CA ILE A 291 25.64 0.51 -18.63
C ILE A 291 27.01 0.96 -19.18
N ASP A 292 28.09 0.60 -18.50
CA ASP A 292 29.47 0.91 -18.92
C ASP A 292 29.95 0.02 -20.08
N ASN A 293 29.13 -0.90 -20.59
CA ASN A 293 29.49 -1.91 -21.60
C ASN A 293 30.75 -2.74 -21.22
N LYS A 294 30.96 -2.97 -19.93
CA LYS A 294 32.08 -3.75 -19.36
C LYS A 294 31.74 -5.21 -19.13
N LEU A 295 30.47 -5.59 -19.27
CA LEU A 295 30.03 -6.97 -19.19
C LEU A 295 30.27 -7.67 -20.53
N ARG A 296 31.22 -8.61 -20.58
CA ARG A 296 31.50 -9.36 -21.82
C ARG A 296 30.29 -10.21 -22.23
N SER A 297 30.03 -10.31 -23.53
CA SER A 297 28.88 -11.06 -24.08
C SER A 297 28.99 -12.58 -23.89
N ASP A 298 30.20 -13.12 -23.85
CA ASP A 298 30.52 -14.53 -23.57
C ASP A 298 30.26 -14.90 -22.10
N ALA A 299 30.50 -13.97 -21.17
CA ALA A 299 30.25 -14.18 -19.75
C ALA A 299 28.76 -14.40 -19.45
N LEU A 300 27.87 -13.89 -20.31
CA LEU A 300 26.43 -14.15 -20.24
C LEU A 300 26.03 -15.51 -20.82
N LEU A 301 26.76 -16.04 -21.81
CA LEU A 301 26.52 -17.38 -22.36
C LEU A 301 26.83 -18.48 -21.35
N LEU A 302 27.81 -18.23 -20.47
CA LEU A 302 28.11 -19.12 -19.35
C LEU A 302 26.90 -19.33 -18.42
N PHE A 303 25.93 -18.41 -18.40
CA PHE A 303 24.70 -18.52 -17.62
C PHE A 303 23.66 -19.51 -18.15
N MET A 304 23.90 -20.18 -19.28
CA MET A 304 23.00 -21.22 -19.79
C MET A 304 23.47 -22.65 -19.48
N THR A 305 24.57 -22.82 -18.74
CA THR A 305 25.09 -24.14 -18.37
C THR A 305 24.39 -24.67 -17.11
N THR A 306 24.08 -25.96 -17.05
CA THR A 306 23.10 -26.59 -16.13
C THR A 306 23.44 -26.60 -14.63
N ASN A 307 24.54 -25.98 -14.19
CA ASN A 307 25.04 -26.03 -12.80
C ASN A 307 25.11 -24.65 -12.10
N ILE A 308 24.33 -23.67 -12.54
CA ILE A 308 24.51 -22.30 -12.05
C ILE A 308 23.82 -22.06 -10.71
N ASN A 309 24.54 -21.36 -9.85
CA ASN A 309 24.05 -20.78 -8.61
C ASN A 309 22.82 -19.86 -8.85
N LYS A 310 21.68 -20.28 -8.31
CA LYS A 310 20.41 -19.54 -8.28
C LYS A 310 20.56 -18.06 -7.86
N LEU A 311 21.39 -17.77 -6.86
CA LEU A 311 21.61 -16.40 -6.34
C LEU A 311 22.22 -15.47 -7.39
N LEU A 312 23.08 -16.02 -8.24
CA LEU A 312 23.71 -15.26 -9.32
C LEU A 312 22.70 -14.98 -10.44
N ILE A 313 21.81 -15.93 -10.77
CA ILE A 313 20.71 -15.68 -11.73
C ILE A 313 19.81 -14.56 -11.23
N LEU A 314 19.38 -14.61 -9.96
CA LEU A 314 18.55 -13.56 -9.35
C LEU A 314 19.23 -12.18 -9.41
N SER A 315 20.54 -12.14 -9.15
CA SER A 315 21.34 -10.91 -9.25
C SER A 315 21.45 -10.42 -10.70
N CYS A 316 21.61 -11.32 -11.66
CA CYS A 316 21.67 -10.99 -13.09
C CYS A 316 20.34 -10.43 -13.61
N VAL A 317 19.21 -11.05 -13.27
CA VAL A 317 17.88 -10.56 -13.62
C VAL A 317 17.68 -9.14 -13.06
N ASN A 318 18.01 -8.93 -11.78
CA ASN A 318 17.94 -7.59 -11.17
C ASN A 318 18.90 -6.58 -11.82
N GLY A 319 20.11 -6.99 -12.17
CA GLY A 319 21.08 -6.12 -12.84
C GLY A 319 20.64 -5.71 -14.24
N ILE A 320 20.11 -6.64 -15.03
CA ILE A 320 19.53 -6.35 -16.36
C ILE A 320 18.35 -5.39 -16.21
N ARG A 321 17.43 -5.68 -15.29
CA ARG A 321 16.28 -4.82 -14.98
C ARG A 321 16.73 -3.40 -14.67
N LYS A 322 17.58 -3.21 -13.66
CA LYS A 322 18.05 -1.90 -13.21
C LYS A 322 18.80 -1.14 -14.32
N ALA A 323 19.56 -1.83 -15.18
CA ALA A 323 20.23 -1.19 -16.31
C ALA A 323 19.22 -0.68 -17.34
N ILE A 324 18.19 -1.46 -17.66
CA ILE A 324 17.12 -1.03 -18.56
C ILE A 324 16.38 0.17 -17.96
N GLU A 325 15.94 0.08 -16.70
CA GLU A 325 15.25 1.17 -16.00
C GLU A 325 16.07 2.47 -16.07
N PHE A 326 17.35 2.41 -15.69
CA PHE A 326 18.25 3.57 -15.74
C PHE A 326 18.35 4.19 -17.13
N ILE A 327 18.48 3.38 -18.19
CA ILE A 327 18.57 3.89 -19.55
C ILE A 327 17.23 4.48 -20.01
N VAL A 328 16.10 3.84 -19.70
CA VAL A 328 14.77 4.32 -20.11
C VAL A 328 14.48 5.72 -19.56
N HIS A 329 14.85 6.00 -18.31
CA HIS A 329 14.66 7.34 -17.73
C HIS A 329 15.43 8.44 -18.48
N LYS A 330 16.50 8.09 -19.20
CA LYS A 330 17.28 9.03 -20.03
C LYS A 330 16.86 9.02 -21.48
N ASN A 331 16.55 7.84 -22.02
CA ASN A 331 16.19 7.61 -23.40
C ASN A 331 15.40 6.30 -23.53
N GLU A 332 14.09 6.42 -23.74
CA GLU A 332 13.17 5.29 -23.85
C GLU A 332 13.57 4.31 -24.98
N GLU A 333 13.94 4.82 -26.15
CA GLU A 333 14.30 3.99 -27.31
C GLU A 333 15.56 3.15 -27.05
N GLN A 334 16.58 3.74 -26.42
CA GLN A 334 17.79 3.01 -26.02
C GLN A 334 17.47 1.95 -24.96
N GLY A 335 16.57 2.24 -24.03
CA GLY A 335 16.09 1.28 -23.04
C GLY A 335 15.41 0.07 -23.69
N ARG A 336 14.54 0.31 -24.68
CA ARG A 336 13.91 -0.76 -25.49
C ARG A 336 14.96 -1.58 -26.26
N LYS A 337 15.95 -0.93 -26.87
CA LYS A 337 17.07 -1.62 -27.54
C LYS A 337 17.86 -2.50 -26.57
N LEU A 338 18.13 -2.00 -25.36
CA LEU A 338 18.79 -2.79 -24.32
C LEU A 338 17.95 -3.99 -23.90
N TYR A 339 16.64 -3.82 -23.68
CA TYR A 339 15.74 -4.94 -23.41
C TYR A 339 15.82 -6.01 -24.50
N LYS A 340 15.73 -5.63 -25.79
CA LYS A 340 15.82 -6.57 -26.92
C LYS A 340 17.12 -7.36 -26.95
N LYS A 341 18.24 -6.78 -26.50
CA LYS A 341 19.54 -7.49 -26.35
C LYS A 341 19.47 -8.65 -25.33
N TYR A 342 18.70 -8.47 -24.25
CA TYR A 342 18.59 -9.42 -23.14
C TYR A 342 17.31 -10.27 -23.13
N GLU A 343 16.32 -9.91 -23.95
CA GLU A 343 14.99 -10.51 -23.98
C GLU A 343 15.03 -12.05 -24.02
N LYS A 344 15.74 -12.65 -24.99
CA LYS A 344 15.84 -14.11 -25.12
C LYS A 344 16.36 -14.79 -23.84
N LYS A 345 17.24 -14.13 -23.09
CA LYS A 345 17.84 -14.68 -21.86
C LYS A 345 16.87 -14.58 -20.68
N LEU A 346 16.14 -13.47 -20.59
CA LEU A 346 15.10 -13.33 -19.57
C LEU A 346 13.99 -14.38 -19.76
N ILE A 347 13.61 -14.66 -21.00
CA ILE A 347 12.66 -15.74 -21.32
C ILE A 347 13.25 -17.12 -20.98
N SER A 348 14.50 -17.40 -21.36
CA SER A 348 15.08 -18.71 -21.02
C SER A 348 15.13 -18.94 -19.51
N PHE A 349 15.46 -17.91 -18.73
CA PHE A 349 15.37 -17.98 -17.26
C PHE A 349 13.94 -18.16 -16.75
N TRP A 350 12.93 -17.63 -17.44
CA TRP A 350 11.52 -17.83 -17.11
C TRP A 350 11.10 -19.29 -17.29
N GLU A 351 11.49 -19.90 -18.41
CA GLU A 351 11.13 -21.27 -18.79
C GLU A 351 11.76 -22.29 -17.84
N ILE A 352 13.07 -22.20 -17.60
CA ILE A 352 13.83 -23.18 -16.81
C ILE A 352 13.86 -22.85 -15.31
N GLY A 353 13.50 -21.63 -14.92
CA GLY A 353 13.65 -21.13 -13.56
C GLY A 353 12.64 -21.72 -12.58
N GLY A 354 13.12 -22.00 -11.36
CA GLY A 354 12.25 -22.30 -10.21
C GLY A 354 11.46 -21.07 -9.74
N SER A 355 10.64 -21.24 -8.70
CA SER A 355 9.69 -20.20 -8.25
C SER A 355 10.29 -18.84 -8.00
N ASP A 356 11.44 -18.77 -7.35
CA ASP A 356 12.02 -17.49 -6.91
C ASP A 356 12.60 -16.71 -8.11
N ILE A 357 13.08 -17.44 -9.13
CA ILE A 357 13.53 -16.86 -10.39
C ILE A 357 12.32 -16.32 -11.15
N ARG A 358 11.24 -17.10 -11.25
CA ARG A 358 9.99 -16.65 -11.87
C ARG A 358 9.41 -15.43 -11.14
N GLU A 359 9.40 -15.42 -9.81
CA GLU A 359 8.93 -14.27 -9.04
C GLU A 359 9.74 -13.00 -9.34
N THR A 360 11.07 -13.10 -9.37
CA THR A 360 11.96 -11.96 -9.69
C THR A 360 11.81 -11.50 -11.15
N LEU A 361 11.54 -12.44 -12.06
CA LEU A 361 11.25 -12.12 -13.46
C LEU A 361 9.87 -11.48 -13.60
N SER A 362 8.83 -11.93 -12.90
CA SER A 362 7.53 -11.27 -12.89
C SER A 362 7.67 -9.82 -12.44
N GLN A 363 8.41 -9.57 -11.35
CA GLN A 363 8.75 -8.21 -10.89
C GLN A 363 9.44 -7.39 -11.99
N THR A 364 10.42 -8.00 -12.65
CA THR A 364 11.12 -7.36 -13.77
C THR A 364 10.16 -6.97 -14.87
N PHE A 365 9.30 -7.88 -15.32
CA PHE A 365 8.37 -7.62 -16.40
C PHE A 365 7.28 -6.61 -16.02
N TYR A 366 6.76 -6.62 -14.79
CA TYR A 366 5.83 -5.57 -14.32
C TYR A 366 6.45 -4.18 -14.42
N ARG A 367 7.68 -4.03 -13.92
CA ARG A 367 8.37 -2.74 -13.91
C ARG A 367 8.73 -2.26 -15.31
N LEU A 368 9.15 -3.18 -16.19
CA LEU A 368 9.39 -2.88 -17.60
C LEU A 368 8.10 -2.47 -18.33
N HIS A 369 6.96 -3.09 -18.00
CA HIS A 369 5.65 -2.66 -18.51
C HIS A 369 5.27 -1.27 -17.98
N GLY A 370 5.50 -0.99 -16.69
CA GLY A 370 5.29 0.34 -16.11
C GLY A 370 6.13 1.44 -16.77
N LEU A 371 7.31 1.09 -17.28
CA LEU A 371 8.17 1.95 -18.10
C LEU A 371 7.84 1.92 -19.60
N ARG A 372 6.75 1.25 -19.99
CA ARG A 372 6.31 1.03 -21.38
C ARG A 372 7.29 0.25 -22.25
N VAL A 373 8.38 -0.30 -21.72
CA VAL A 373 9.42 -1.04 -22.47
C VAL A 373 8.85 -2.28 -23.14
N ILE A 374 7.90 -2.94 -22.47
CA ILE A 374 7.10 -4.05 -22.99
C ILE A 374 5.62 -3.71 -22.90
N ASP A 375 4.81 -4.37 -23.72
CA ASP A 375 3.37 -4.22 -23.76
C ASP A 375 2.64 -5.28 -22.91
N LYS A 376 1.31 -5.18 -22.88
CA LYS A 376 0.46 -6.08 -22.10
C LYS A 376 0.39 -7.47 -22.74
N GLU A 377 0.43 -7.55 -24.06
CA GLU A 377 0.48 -8.78 -24.84
C GLU A 377 1.67 -9.65 -24.43
N ARG A 378 2.82 -9.01 -24.18
CA ARG A 378 4.02 -9.70 -23.70
C ARG A 378 3.84 -10.31 -22.31
N LEU A 379 3.18 -9.60 -21.40
CA LEU A 379 2.87 -10.13 -20.07
C LEU A 379 1.91 -11.31 -20.16
N ASN A 380 0.86 -11.19 -20.98
CA ASN A 380 -0.11 -12.27 -21.22
C ASN A 380 0.57 -13.52 -21.80
N ALA A 381 1.51 -13.37 -22.74
CA ALA A 381 2.27 -14.47 -23.31
C ALA A 381 3.15 -15.22 -22.29
N LEU A 382 3.51 -14.56 -21.18
CA LEU A 382 4.24 -15.17 -20.07
C LEU A 382 3.30 -15.71 -18.97
N GLY A 383 1.99 -15.54 -19.10
CA GLY A 383 1.02 -15.85 -18.05
C GLY A 383 1.12 -14.93 -16.84
N ILE A 384 1.60 -13.69 -17.03
CA ILE A 384 1.78 -12.70 -15.97
C ILE A 384 0.60 -11.73 -15.99
N ASN A 385 -0.24 -11.78 -14.96
CA ASN A 385 -1.41 -10.91 -14.83
C ASN A 385 -1.09 -9.63 -14.04
N ILE A 386 -1.49 -8.46 -14.54
CA ILE A 386 -1.31 -7.21 -13.81
C ILE A 386 -2.41 -7.09 -12.74
N PRO A 387 -2.05 -6.98 -11.44
CA PRO A 387 -3.05 -6.79 -10.39
C PRO A 387 -3.54 -5.34 -10.30
N TYR A 388 -4.73 -5.16 -9.74
CA TYR A 388 -5.36 -3.86 -9.49
C TYR A 388 -4.81 -3.24 -8.20
N LEU A 389 -3.58 -2.73 -8.25
CA LEU A 389 -2.92 -2.14 -7.09
C LEU A 389 -3.54 -0.82 -6.59
N ALA A 390 -4.11 -0.02 -7.48
CA ALA A 390 -4.83 1.18 -7.07
C ALA A 390 -6.34 0.91 -6.83
N GLY A 391 -6.75 -0.36 -6.87
CA GLY A 391 -8.15 -0.78 -6.87
C GLY A 391 -8.83 -0.72 -8.26
N PRO A 392 -10.08 -1.22 -8.37
CA PRO A 392 -10.81 -1.90 -7.32
C PRO A 392 -10.26 -3.30 -6.97
N PHE A 393 -10.19 -3.62 -5.67
CA PHE A 393 -9.62 -4.87 -5.18
C PHE A 393 -10.49 -6.08 -5.51
N SER A 394 -11.81 -5.89 -5.61
CA SER A 394 -12.70 -6.94 -6.09
C SER A 394 -12.29 -7.51 -7.46
N LYS A 395 -11.65 -6.72 -8.33
CA LYS A 395 -11.14 -7.17 -9.63
C LYS A 395 -9.94 -8.12 -9.55
N ASN A 396 -9.24 -8.17 -8.41
CA ASN A 396 -8.19 -9.16 -8.22
C ASN A 396 -8.76 -10.58 -8.01
N LEU A 397 -10.05 -10.71 -7.68
CA LEU A 397 -10.71 -12.01 -7.57
C LEU A 397 -10.82 -12.72 -8.93
N ASP A 398 -10.92 -11.95 -10.01
CA ASP A 398 -10.93 -12.46 -11.39
C ASP A 398 -9.58 -13.15 -11.74
N LEU A 399 -8.51 -12.84 -10.99
CA LEU A 399 -7.17 -13.42 -11.15
C LEU A 399 -6.96 -14.71 -10.35
N MET A 400 -7.96 -15.16 -9.60
CA MET A 400 -7.91 -16.35 -8.76
C MET A 400 -9.14 -17.26 -8.96
N PRO A 401 -9.46 -17.66 -10.21
CA PRO A 401 -10.70 -18.37 -10.51
C PRO A 401 -10.81 -19.72 -9.80
N LYS A 402 -9.69 -20.44 -9.62
CA LYS A 402 -9.66 -21.72 -8.91
C LYS A 402 -10.00 -21.51 -7.43
N GLU A 403 -9.31 -20.58 -6.78
CA GLU A 403 -9.56 -20.24 -5.38
C GLU A 403 -11.02 -19.78 -5.17
N MET A 404 -11.57 -19.00 -6.10
CA MET A 404 -12.96 -18.55 -6.04
C MET A 404 -13.97 -19.69 -6.18
N SER A 405 -13.66 -20.72 -6.97
CA SER A 405 -14.45 -21.96 -7.03
C SER A 405 -14.41 -22.67 -5.67
N ASP A 406 -13.22 -22.85 -5.10
CA ASP A 406 -13.04 -23.54 -3.82
C ASP A 406 -13.77 -22.80 -2.67
N ILE A 407 -13.78 -21.46 -2.69
CA ILE A 407 -14.50 -20.64 -1.70
C ILE A 407 -16.02 -20.78 -1.82
N ARG A 408 -16.55 -20.90 -3.05
CA ARG A 408 -17.98 -21.18 -3.25
C ARG A 408 -18.33 -22.56 -2.69
N ASP A 409 -17.52 -23.58 -2.92
CA ASP A 409 -17.71 -24.92 -2.37
C ASP A 409 -17.64 -24.94 -0.82
N MET A 410 -16.76 -24.11 -0.23
CA MET A 410 -16.72 -23.92 1.23
C MET A 410 -18.02 -23.29 1.75
N THR A 411 -18.53 -22.28 1.04
CA THR A 411 -19.78 -21.60 1.36
C THR A 411 -20.98 -22.55 1.27
N ASP A 412 -21.06 -23.36 0.21
CA ASP A 412 -22.12 -24.37 0.03
C ASP A 412 -22.12 -25.40 1.15
N ARG A 413 -20.93 -25.85 1.59
CA ARG A 413 -20.79 -26.74 2.75
C ARG A 413 -21.27 -26.07 4.04
N MET A 414 -20.96 -24.78 4.26
CA MET A 414 -21.50 -24.03 5.41
C MET A 414 -23.02 -23.92 5.37
N LEU A 415 -23.61 -23.70 4.18
CA LEU A 415 -25.07 -23.59 3.98
C LEU A 415 -25.82 -24.91 4.17
N SER A 416 -25.13 -26.03 3.92
CA SER A 416 -25.69 -27.39 4.02
C SER A 416 -25.55 -27.98 5.43
N ASP A 417 -24.55 -27.56 6.21
CA ASP A 417 -24.34 -28.04 7.58
C ASP A 417 -25.24 -27.30 8.60
N LYS A 418 -26.37 -27.91 8.93
CA LYS A 418 -27.32 -27.42 9.96
C LYS A 418 -26.69 -27.23 11.34
N ASN A 419 -25.63 -27.95 11.69
CA ASN A 419 -24.96 -27.77 12.98
C ASN A 419 -24.12 -26.51 12.97
N ILE A 420 -23.44 -26.21 11.86
CA ILE A 420 -22.64 -24.99 11.70
C ILE A 420 -23.51 -23.74 11.64
N LEU A 421 -24.62 -23.80 10.89
CA LEU A 421 -25.54 -22.65 10.75
C LEU A 421 -26.14 -22.15 12.08
N LYS A 422 -26.22 -23.01 13.10
CA LYS A 422 -26.63 -22.61 14.45
C LYS A 422 -25.64 -21.65 15.11
N TYR A 423 -24.38 -21.70 14.72
CA TYR A 423 -23.30 -20.95 15.36
C TYR A 423 -22.81 -19.76 14.53
N LEU A 424 -22.95 -19.78 13.21
CA LEU A 424 -22.43 -18.71 12.36
C LEU A 424 -23.44 -18.23 11.32
N TYR A 425 -23.20 -17.03 10.82
CA TYR A 425 -23.78 -16.56 9.57
C TYR A 425 -22.96 -17.16 8.42
N PRO A 426 -23.60 -17.75 7.39
CA PRO A 426 -22.90 -18.39 6.28
C PRO A 426 -22.37 -17.33 5.30
N VAL A 427 -21.38 -16.57 5.78
CA VAL A 427 -20.69 -15.49 5.09
C VAL A 427 -19.20 -15.62 5.39
N ILE A 428 -18.39 -15.60 4.33
CA ILE A 428 -16.94 -15.57 4.35
C ILE A 428 -16.49 -14.20 3.87
N LEU A 429 -15.59 -13.58 4.61
CA LEU A 429 -14.80 -12.45 4.13
C LEU A 429 -13.49 -12.96 3.56
N ILE A 430 -13.19 -12.62 2.32
CA ILE A 430 -11.87 -12.77 1.72
C ILE A 430 -11.06 -11.53 2.09
N LEU A 431 -9.88 -11.74 2.65
CA LEU A 431 -8.97 -10.71 3.13
C LEU A 431 -7.59 -10.85 2.48
N GLY A 432 -6.63 -10.09 3.00
CA GLY A 432 -5.22 -10.39 2.79
C GLY A 432 -4.60 -9.91 1.48
N SER A 433 -3.37 -10.35 1.28
CA SER A 433 -2.49 -9.87 0.21
C SER A 433 -2.97 -10.23 -1.20
N ARG A 434 -3.65 -11.38 -1.35
CA ARG A 434 -4.22 -11.87 -2.61
C ARG A 434 -5.36 -10.97 -3.08
N LEU A 435 -6.35 -10.67 -2.23
CA LEU A 435 -7.44 -9.74 -2.57
C LEU A 435 -6.91 -8.34 -2.92
N LYS A 436 -5.92 -7.88 -2.15
CA LYS A 436 -5.30 -6.56 -2.34
C LYS A 436 -4.30 -6.54 -3.51
N GLY A 437 -4.06 -7.65 -4.19
CA GLY A 437 -3.26 -7.72 -5.41
C GLY A 437 -1.75 -7.60 -5.25
N TYR A 438 -1.21 -7.58 -4.03
CA TYR A 438 0.25 -7.55 -3.80
C TYR A 438 0.84 -8.91 -3.39
N GLY A 439 -0.02 -9.88 -3.05
CA GLY A 439 0.34 -11.26 -2.78
C GLY A 439 0.90 -11.96 -4.02
N SER A 440 1.73 -12.98 -3.81
CA SER A 440 2.17 -13.89 -4.88
C SER A 440 1.14 -15.01 -5.08
N ASP A 441 1.29 -15.85 -6.10
CA ASP A 441 0.43 -17.04 -6.26
C ASP A 441 0.62 -18.09 -5.16
N LYS A 442 1.72 -17.98 -4.41
CA LYS A 442 2.02 -18.81 -3.24
C LYS A 442 1.56 -18.19 -1.93
N SER A 443 1.09 -16.94 -1.96
CA SER A 443 0.57 -16.31 -0.75
C SER A 443 -0.67 -17.05 -0.28
N ASP A 444 -0.81 -17.08 1.03
CA ASP A 444 -1.99 -17.50 1.76
C ASP A 444 -3.23 -16.69 1.37
N ILE A 445 -4.39 -17.28 1.66
CA ILE A 445 -5.68 -16.63 1.54
C ILE A 445 -6.25 -16.49 2.94
N ASP A 446 -6.39 -15.24 3.36
CA ASP A 446 -6.91 -14.91 4.68
C ASP A 446 -8.43 -14.86 4.67
N PHE A 447 -9.07 -15.48 5.65
CA PHE A 447 -10.51 -15.47 5.81
C PHE A 447 -10.98 -14.94 7.16
N ALA A 448 -12.15 -14.33 7.14
CA ALA A 448 -12.94 -14.05 8.33
C ALA A 448 -14.37 -14.61 8.23
N ILE A 449 -14.95 -14.96 9.37
CA ILE A 449 -16.34 -15.42 9.51
C ILE A 449 -17.06 -14.72 10.66
N PHE A 450 -18.39 -14.76 10.65
CA PHE A 450 -19.23 -14.11 11.66
C PHE A 450 -20.00 -15.11 12.51
N LEU A 451 -19.74 -15.12 13.81
CA LEU A 451 -20.44 -15.98 14.77
C LEU A 451 -21.69 -15.27 15.28
N ARG A 452 -22.79 -16.01 15.40
CA ARG A 452 -24.09 -15.47 15.78
C ARG A 452 -24.10 -15.00 17.25
N PRO A 453 -24.99 -14.04 17.59
CA PRO A 453 -25.30 -13.72 18.98
C PRO A 453 -25.69 -14.96 19.80
N GLY A 454 -25.22 -15.01 21.05
CA GLY A 454 -25.53 -16.09 22.00
C GLY A 454 -24.64 -17.33 21.89
N VAL A 455 -23.71 -17.39 20.93
CA VAL A 455 -22.72 -18.48 20.88
C VAL A 455 -21.71 -18.29 22.01
N HIS A 456 -21.69 -19.23 22.95
CA HIS A 456 -20.76 -19.18 24.07
C HIS A 456 -19.35 -19.59 23.64
N PHE A 457 -18.34 -18.80 24.02
CA PHE A 457 -16.92 -19.07 23.72
C PHE A 457 -16.43 -20.47 24.10
N LYS A 458 -17.03 -21.13 25.10
CA LYS A 458 -16.73 -22.54 25.45
C LYS A 458 -16.92 -23.52 24.27
N LYS A 459 -17.75 -23.15 23.27
CA LYS A 459 -17.97 -23.95 22.06
C LYS A 459 -16.91 -23.70 20.97
N ALA A 460 -16.03 -22.71 21.12
CA ALA A 460 -15.04 -22.32 20.11
C ALA A 460 -14.20 -23.51 19.64
N LYS A 461 -13.65 -24.31 20.55
CA LYS A 461 -12.81 -25.48 20.18
C LYS A 461 -13.56 -26.48 19.29
N LYS A 462 -14.81 -26.81 19.62
CA LYS A 462 -15.65 -27.73 18.84
C LYS A 462 -16.03 -27.14 17.49
N LEU A 463 -16.35 -25.84 17.46
CA LEU A 463 -16.66 -25.12 16.24
C LEU A 463 -15.44 -25.10 15.30
N ARG A 464 -14.26 -24.75 15.80
CA ARG A 464 -13.00 -24.75 15.03
C ARG A 464 -12.65 -26.10 14.42
N ILE A 465 -12.87 -27.21 15.15
CA ILE A 465 -12.69 -28.56 14.59
C ILE A 465 -13.60 -28.78 13.38
N SER A 466 -14.82 -28.26 13.44
CA SER A 466 -15.80 -28.42 12.36
C SER A 466 -15.49 -27.47 11.19
N LEU A 467 -15.08 -26.23 11.47
CA LEU A 467 -14.61 -25.28 10.47
C LEU A 467 -13.38 -25.81 9.72
N LYS A 468 -12.42 -26.41 10.43
CA LYS A 468 -11.23 -27.03 9.79
C LYS A 468 -11.59 -28.10 8.76
N LYS A 469 -12.77 -28.73 8.82
CA LYS A 469 -13.24 -29.68 7.80
C LYS A 469 -13.83 -28.99 6.57
N ILE A 470 -14.39 -27.80 6.75
CA ILE A 470 -14.96 -26.98 5.67
C ILE A 470 -13.83 -26.29 4.92
N PHE A 471 -12.93 -25.64 5.64
CA PHE A 471 -11.84 -24.81 5.10
C PHE A 471 -10.56 -25.60 4.85
N VAL A 472 -10.66 -26.86 4.41
CA VAL A 472 -9.49 -27.67 4.02
C VAL A 472 -8.99 -27.17 2.66
N HIS A 473 -7.89 -26.43 2.65
CA HIS A 473 -7.27 -25.95 1.42
C HIS A 473 -5.78 -25.64 1.64
N GLU A 474 -4.95 -25.87 0.63
CA GLU A 474 -3.48 -25.77 0.75
C GLU A 474 -2.98 -24.36 1.09
N LYS A 475 -3.72 -23.32 0.67
CA LYS A 475 -3.41 -21.90 0.94
C LYS A 475 -4.14 -21.31 2.15
N ILE A 476 -5.03 -22.09 2.78
CA ILE A 476 -5.80 -21.66 3.95
C ILE A 476 -5.34 -22.57 5.07
N HIS A 477 -4.29 -22.16 5.78
CA HIS A 477 -3.62 -22.99 6.79
C HIS A 477 -4.46 -23.24 8.07
N GLY A 478 -5.79 -23.17 7.97
CA GLY A 478 -6.76 -23.44 9.03
C GLY A 478 -6.97 -22.27 10.00
N ASP A 479 -6.38 -21.13 9.70
CA ASP A 479 -6.36 -19.92 10.50
C ASP A 479 -7.41 -18.93 9.95
N ILE A 480 -8.57 -18.90 10.61
CA ILE A 480 -9.73 -18.11 10.19
C ILE A 480 -10.05 -17.13 11.30
N VAL A 481 -10.14 -15.85 10.96
CA VAL A 481 -10.54 -14.80 11.89
C VAL A 481 -12.02 -14.95 12.24
N GLU A 482 -12.33 -14.97 13.53
CA GLU A 482 -13.69 -15.13 14.07
C GLU A 482 -14.20 -13.80 14.63
N PHE A 483 -15.23 -13.22 14.01
CA PHE A 483 -15.96 -12.08 14.57
C PHE A 483 -17.13 -12.58 15.43
N TRP A 484 -17.00 -12.49 16.74
CA TRP A 484 -18.03 -12.93 17.69
C TRP A 484 -19.06 -11.82 17.91
N LEU A 485 -20.26 -11.96 17.37
CA LEU A 485 -21.27 -10.90 17.45
C LEU A 485 -22.16 -11.03 18.69
N LYS A 486 -22.61 -9.90 19.23
CA LYS A 486 -23.72 -9.81 20.20
C LYS A 486 -24.81 -8.88 19.68
N ASN A 487 -26.04 -9.08 20.16
CA ASN A 487 -27.10 -8.10 19.93
C ASN A 487 -26.90 -6.92 20.88
N ASP A 488 -27.09 -5.72 20.36
CA ASP A 488 -27.17 -4.48 21.12
C ASP A 488 -28.40 -3.71 20.62
N GLY A 489 -29.54 -3.94 21.27
CA GLY A 489 -30.85 -3.56 20.70
C GLY A 489 -31.08 -4.18 19.32
N HIS A 490 -31.32 -3.33 18.32
CA HIS A 490 -31.49 -3.73 16.92
C HIS A 490 -30.17 -3.92 16.16
N GLU A 491 -29.03 -3.61 16.77
CA GLU A 491 -27.72 -3.64 16.14
C GLU A 491 -27.00 -4.97 16.42
N LEU A 492 -25.93 -5.20 15.68
CA LEU A 492 -24.92 -6.22 15.94
C LEU A 492 -23.62 -5.51 16.25
N VAL A 493 -22.93 -5.95 17.30
CA VAL A 493 -21.60 -5.42 17.63
C VAL A 493 -20.63 -6.56 17.91
N VAL A 494 -19.36 -6.34 17.62
CA VAL A 494 -18.29 -7.30 17.93
C VAL A 494 -18.08 -7.35 19.44
N SER A 495 -18.16 -8.56 20.00
CA SER A 495 -18.03 -8.81 21.43
C SER A 495 -16.58 -8.91 21.84
N LYS A 496 -16.24 -8.37 23.02
CA LYS A 496 -14.97 -8.69 23.67
C LYS A 496 -15.03 -10.13 24.18
N VAL A 497 -14.09 -10.96 23.73
CA VAL A 497 -13.95 -12.34 24.22
C VAL A 497 -13.02 -12.39 25.44
N PRO A 498 -13.13 -13.40 26.33
CA PRO A 498 -12.38 -13.44 27.59
C PRO A 498 -10.87 -13.63 27.43
N LYS A 499 -10.43 -14.16 26.28
CA LYS A 499 -9.03 -14.49 26.02
C LYS A 499 -8.61 -13.88 24.69
N LYS A 500 -7.55 -13.07 24.71
CA LYS A 500 -6.90 -12.61 23.48
C LYS A 500 -6.29 -13.81 22.77
N GLU A 501 -6.83 -14.12 21.60
CA GLU A 501 -6.30 -15.11 20.67
C GLU A 501 -6.17 -14.42 19.31
N VAL A 502 -5.11 -14.73 18.57
CA VAL A 502 -4.74 -14.05 17.31
C VAL A 502 -5.86 -14.09 16.27
N PHE A 503 -6.71 -15.11 16.30
CA PHE A 503 -7.78 -15.32 15.32
C PHE A 503 -9.15 -14.79 15.78
N ILE A 504 -9.19 -13.86 16.73
CA ILE A 504 -10.45 -13.23 17.16
C ILE A 504 -10.47 -11.80 16.67
N GLY A 505 -11.41 -11.49 15.77
CA GLY A 505 -11.54 -10.16 15.22
C GLY A 505 -12.04 -9.16 16.27
N GLU A 506 -11.44 -7.97 16.31
CA GLU A 506 -11.83 -6.89 17.21
C GLU A 506 -12.75 -5.87 16.52
N LYS A 507 -13.46 -5.06 17.33
CA LYS A 507 -14.37 -4.03 16.82
C LYS A 507 -13.68 -2.99 15.94
N TYR A 508 -12.40 -2.70 16.16
CA TYR A 508 -11.68 -1.70 15.36
C TYR A 508 -11.04 -2.25 14.08
N TRP A 509 -11.15 -3.56 13.80
CA TRP A 509 -10.64 -4.19 12.56
C TRP A 509 -11.53 -3.83 11.35
N SER A 510 -11.67 -2.53 11.14
CA SER A 510 -12.47 -1.91 10.10
C SER A 510 -11.86 -2.13 8.71
N ASP A 511 -10.55 -2.32 8.63
CA ASP A 511 -9.85 -2.83 7.45
C ASP A 511 -10.43 -4.16 6.96
N SER A 512 -10.71 -5.08 7.89
CA SER A 512 -11.28 -6.38 7.56
C SER A 512 -12.77 -6.27 7.23
N LEU A 513 -13.54 -5.56 8.06
CA LEU A 513 -14.99 -5.42 7.87
C LEU A 513 -15.36 -4.62 6.62
N PHE A 514 -14.61 -3.57 6.29
CA PHE A 514 -14.91 -2.69 5.17
C PHE A 514 -14.03 -2.95 3.93
N GLY A 515 -12.82 -3.48 4.11
CA GLY A 515 -11.88 -3.78 3.03
C GLY A 515 -11.96 -5.21 2.48
N GLY A 516 -12.59 -6.14 3.20
CA GLY A 516 -12.78 -7.53 2.75
C GLY A 516 -13.91 -7.72 1.74
N ALA A 517 -13.76 -8.69 0.82
CA ALA A 517 -14.81 -9.08 -0.11
C ALA A 517 -15.71 -10.17 0.49
N TRP A 518 -17.02 -10.10 0.30
CA TRP A 518 -18.01 -10.92 1.00
C TRP A 518 -18.60 -11.97 0.07
N ILE A 519 -18.61 -13.23 0.49
CA ILE A 519 -19.24 -14.35 -0.23
C ILE A 519 -20.11 -15.14 0.75
N GLY A 520 -21.36 -15.43 0.39
CA GLY A 520 -22.27 -16.08 1.32
C GLY A 520 -23.74 -16.01 0.94
N ASP A 521 -24.59 -16.43 1.86
CA ASP A 521 -26.04 -16.22 1.76
C ASP A 521 -26.35 -14.72 1.66
N ILE A 522 -27.03 -14.31 0.59
CA ILE A 522 -27.25 -12.89 0.30
C ILE A 522 -28.06 -12.18 1.40
N ASN A 523 -28.98 -12.89 2.04
CA ASN A 523 -29.78 -12.36 3.16
C ASN A 523 -28.94 -12.19 4.42
N ALA A 524 -28.02 -13.11 4.70
CA ALA A 524 -27.06 -12.99 5.79
C ALA A 524 -26.08 -11.82 5.55
N ILE A 525 -25.57 -11.65 4.32
CA ILE A 525 -24.73 -10.50 3.95
C ILE A 525 -25.49 -9.20 4.21
N LYS A 526 -26.70 -9.06 3.67
CA LYS A 526 -27.55 -7.88 3.86
C LYS A 526 -27.77 -7.60 5.35
N LYS A 527 -28.17 -8.62 6.12
CA LYS A 527 -28.43 -8.50 7.56
C LYS A 527 -27.19 -8.05 8.34
N ILE A 528 -26.03 -8.64 8.07
CA ILE A 528 -24.78 -8.26 8.76
C ILE A 528 -24.41 -6.83 8.36
N ARG A 529 -24.43 -6.48 7.07
CA ARG A 529 -24.13 -5.12 6.60
C ARG A 529 -25.00 -4.07 7.30
N GLU A 530 -26.31 -4.30 7.35
CA GLU A 530 -27.25 -3.37 7.96
C GLU A 530 -27.05 -3.28 9.48
N ARG A 531 -26.95 -4.41 10.18
CA ARG A 531 -26.94 -4.39 11.65
C ARG A 531 -25.57 -4.17 12.26
N LEU A 532 -24.48 -4.55 11.57
CA LEU A 532 -23.11 -4.46 12.08
C LEU A 532 -22.36 -3.21 11.58
N LEU A 533 -22.52 -2.82 10.31
CA LEU A 533 -21.66 -1.77 9.72
C LEU A 533 -22.24 -0.37 9.86
N ILE A 534 -23.57 -0.20 9.77
CA ILE A 534 -24.23 1.10 9.96
C ILE A 534 -23.83 1.80 11.27
N PRO A 535 -23.70 1.09 12.42
CA PRO A 535 -23.21 1.70 13.66
C PRO A 535 -21.88 2.47 13.55
N TYR A 536 -20.99 2.08 12.61
CA TYR A 536 -19.71 2.76 12.39
C TYR A 536 -19.87 4.13 11.71
N PHE A 537 -21.01 4.39 11.06
CA PHE A 537 -21.26 5.68 10.41
C PHE A 537 -21.67 6.76 11.41
N TYR A 538 -22.18 6.39 12.57
CA TYR A 538 -22.62 7.35 13.58
C TYR A 538 -21.46 7.80 14.47
N ASP A 539 -21.36 9.10 14.69
CA ASP A 539 -20.42 9.66 15.68
C ASP A 539 -20.97 9.49 17.10
N ARG A 540 -20.62 8.36 17.72
CA ARG A 540 -21.07 8.01 19.08
C ARG A 540 -20.16 8.55 20.18
N LYS A 541 -19.09 9.28 19.84
CA LYS A 541 -18.03 9.70 20.78
C LYS A 541 -17.50 8.54 21.64
N GLU A 542 -17.53 7.33 21.08
CA GLU A 542 -17.05 6.12 21.76
C GLU A 542 -15.53 6.16 21.85
N THR A 543 -14.98 5.64 22.96
CA THR A 543 -13.54 5.49 23.09
C THR A 543 -13.13 4.02 23.13
N ILE A 544 -12.03 3.69 22.46
CA ILE A 544 -11.39 2.38 22.49
C ILE A 544 -9.95 2.61 22.95
N TYR A 545 -9.57 1.98 24.06
CA TYR A 545 -8.26 2.19 24.70
C TYR A 545 -7.94 3.67 24.98
N GLY A 546 -8.94 4.45 25.41
CA GLY A 546 -8.80 5.88 25.73
C GLY A 546 -8.67 6.82 24.52
N ARG A 547 -8.74 6.29 23.29
CA ARG A 547 -8.74 7.06 22.04
C ARG A 547 -10.13 7.08 21.42
N ASP A 548 -10.42 8.12 20.65
CA ASP A 548 -11.62 8.16 19.82
C ASP A 548 -11.72 6.93 18.90
N ALA A 549 -12.85 6.25 18.94
CA ALA A 549 -13.05 5.00 18.21
C ALA A 549 -13.05 5.20 16.69
N ARG A 550 -13.61 6.32 16.22
CA ARG A 550 -13.68 6.62 14.80
C ARG A 550 -12.28 6.89 14.23
N GLY A 551 -11.47 7.67 14.94
CA GLY A 551 -10.07 7.87 14.59
C GLY A 551 -9.30 6.56 14.45
N LEU A 552 -9.54 5.59 15.35
CA LEU A 552 -8.97 4.24 15.23
C LEU A 552 -9.47 3.49 13.99
N TYR A 553 -10.75 3.57 13.64
CA TYR A 553 -11.26 2.92 12.43
C TYR A 553 -10.59 3.47 11.17
N ILE A 554 -10.46 4.80 11.07
CA ILE A 554 -9.78 5.43 9.94
C ILE A 554 -8.29 5.05 9.89
N GLU A 555 -7.61 5.02 11.04
CA GLU A 555 -6.19 4.60 11.15
C GLU A 555 -5.99 3.15 10.67
N GLU A 556 -6.89 2.23 11.03
CA GLU A 556 -6.81 0.83 10.62
C GLU A 556 -7.04 0.67 9.10
N LEU A 557 -8.02 1.40 8.53
CA LEU A 557 -8.20 1.48 7.08
C LEU A 557 -6.94 2.00 6.39
N GLU A 558 -6.32 3.06 6.91
CA GLU A 558 -5.11 3.65 6.35
C GLU A 558 -3.93 2.69 6.41
N ARG A 559 -3.66 2.12 7.59
CA ARG A 559 -2.54 1.21 7.82
C ARG A 559 -2.60 0.04 6.84
N ASP A 560 -3.77 -0.57 6.72
CA ASP A 560 -3.96 -1.77 5.92
C ASP A 560 -3.98 -1.51 4.41
N ASN A 561 -4.65 -0.45 3.95
CA ASN A 561 -4.78 -0.15 2.53
C ASN A 561 -3.53 0.52 1.93
N LEU A 562 -2.75 1.24 2.74
CA LEU A 562 -1.62 2.04 2.30
C LEU A 562 -0.30 1.55 2.90
N GLN A 563 -0.12 1.75 4.21
CA GLN A 563 1.19 1.64 4.86
C GLN A 563 1.74 0.22 4.75
N TYR A 564 1.07 -0.76 5.36
CA TYR A 564 1.48 -2.16 5.31
C TYR A 564 1.57 -2.63 3.86
N ARG A 565 0.49 -2.45 3.09
CA ARG A 565 0.37 -2.98 1.73
C ARG A 565 1.43 -2.46 0.76
N LEU A 566 1.58 -1.15 0.63
CA LEU A 566 2.45 -0.56 -0.37
C LEU A 566 3.92 -0.62 0.07
N MET A 567 4.21 -0.42 1.36
CA MET A 567 5.59 -0.45 1.89
C MET A 567 6.15 -1.86 2.02
N HIS A 568 5.36 -2.82 2.55
CA HIS A 568 5.85 -4.15 2.91
C HIS A 568 6.20 -5.06 1.72
N LYS A 569 5.93 -4.62 0.48
CA LYS A 569 6.43 -5.13 -0.83
C LYS A 569 5.58 -4.63 -2.00
N GLY A 570 4.38 -4.11 -1.74
CA GLY A 570 3.37 -3.91 -2.78
C GLY A 570 3.74 -2.91 -3.86
N TYR A 571 4.43 -1.82 -3.57
CA TYR A 571 4.78 -0.86 -4.62
C TYR A 571 6.01 -1.29 -5.42
N ALA A 572 7.15 -1.49 -4.75
CA ALA A 572 8.44 -1.79 -5.37
C ALA A 572 8.39 -3.04 -6.28
N ARG A 573 7.52 -4.00 -5.96
CA ARG A 573 7.34 -5.23 -6.71
C ARG A 573 6.80 -5.01 -8.14
N PHE A 574 5.92 -4.03 -8.33
CA PHE A 574 5.18 -3.87 -9.59
C PHE A 574 5.50 -2.57 -10.33
N CYS A 575 5.90 -1.52 -9.60
CA CYS A 575 6.10 -0.20 -10.15
C CYS A 575 7.59 0.16 -10.21
N PRO A 576 8.08 0.75 -11.31
CA PRO A 576 9.42 1.33 -11.36
C PRO A 576 9.49 2.59 -10.47
N VAL A 577 10.71 3.04 -10.17
CA VAL A 577 10.96 4.26 -9.37
C VAL A 577 11.02 5.46 -10.32
N PHE A 578 10.38 6.56 -9.96
CA PHE A 578 10.36 7.81 -10.73
C PHE A 578 10.82 9.04 -9.93
N GLY A 579 10.88 8.96 -8.61
CA GLY A 579 11.25 10.10 -7.76
C GLY A 579 12.00 9.69 -6.49
N GLY A 580 11.91 10.55 -5.47
CA GLY A 580 12.52 10.34 -4.16
C GLY A 580 13.53 11.41 -3.78
N VAL A 581 13.95 11.39 -2.52
CA VAL A 581 14.96 12.32 -1.99
C VAL A 581 16.35 11.76 -2.32
N ASN A 582 17.09 12.47 -3.17
CA ASN A 582 18.41 12.02 -3.64
C ASN A 582 19.54 12.92 -3.10
N THR A 583 19.69 12.96 -1.78
CA THR A 583 20.73 13.74 -1.09
C THR A 583 21.67 12.83 -0.29
N ALA A 584 22.77 13.38 0.23
CA ALA A 584 23.75 12.62 1.01
C ALA A 584 23.16 12.10 2.33
N ASN A 585 22.26 12.88 2.94
CA ASN A 585 21.58 12.58 4.20
C ASN A 585 20.16 12.04 4.02
N THR A 586 19.80 11.54 2.83
CA THR A 586 18.44 11.07 2.51
C THR A 586 17.92 10.02 3.50
N ASP A 587 18.80 9.18 4.05
CA ASP A 587 18.45 8.16 5.05
C ASP A 587 17.86 8.75 6.34
N LYS A 588 18.21 9.99 6.70
CA LYS A 588 17.70 10.68 7.91
C LYS A 588 16.19 10.86 7.90
N VAL A 589 15.59 11.10 6.74
CA VAL A 589 14.15 11.27 6.56
C VAL A 589 13.47 10.02 5.99
N ASP A 590 14.14 8.87 6.08
CA ASP A 590 13.73 7.61 5.45
C ASP A 590 13.67 7.71 3.92
N GLY A 591 14.45 8.59 3.29
CA GLY A 591 14.40 8.91 1.86
C GLY A 591 14.71 7.76 0.90
N LEU A 592 15.28 6.66 1.41
CA LEU A 592 15.46 5.40 0.68
C LEU A 592 14.18 4.56 0.55
N SER A 593 13.15 4.91 1.32
CA SER A 593 11.83 4.27 1.29
C SER A 593 11.06 4.62 0.02
N MET A 594 10.26 3.66 -0.47
CA MET A 594 9.31 3.91 -1.56
C MET A 594 8.26 4.97 -1.22
N PHE A 595 8.06 5.29 0.06
CA PHE A 595 7.17 6.36 0.49
C PHE A 595 7.44 7.69 -0.23
N TRP A 596 8.70 7.97 -0.57
CA TRP A 596 9.14 9.20 -1.23
C TRP A 596 9.01 9.17 -2.75
N ASP A 597 8.73 8.00 -3.34
CA ASP A 597 8.58 7.87 -4.78
C ASP A 597 7.27 8.51 -5.28
N SER A 598 7.33 9.27 -6.37
CA SER A 598 6.16 9.97 -6.91
C SER A 598 5.03 9.02 -7.31
N GLY A 599 5.36 7.87 -7.90
CA GLY A 599 4.36 6.87 -8.27
C GLY A 599 3.75 6.15 -7.07
N TYR A 600 4.54 5.94 -5.99
CA TYR A 600 4.00 5.44 -4.73
C TYR A 600 2.95 6.41 -4.19
N ARG A 601 3.30 7.70 -4.13
CA ARG A 601 2.45 8.76 -3.57
C ARG A 601 1.17 8.95 -4.37
N GLN A 602 1.22 8.79 -5.69
CA GLN A 602 0.02 8.76 -6.55
C GLN A 602 -0.92 7.59 -6.21
N ILE A 603 -0.38 6.37 -6.12
CA ILE A 603 -1.19 5.18 -5.77
C ILE A 603 -1.74 5.30 -4.34
N ALA A 604 -0.91 5.73 -3.40
CA ALA A 604 -1.28 5.94 -2.01
C ALA A 604 -2.41 6.97 -1.88
N THR A 605 -2.33 8.10 -2.58
CA THR A 605 -3.37 9.13 -2.60
C THR A 605 -4.69 8.59 -3.17
N LYS A 606 -4.63 7.84 -4.28
CA LYS A 606 -5.82 7.21 -4.87
C LYS A 606 -6.48 6.22 -3.91
N LEU A 607 -5.69 5.43 -3.21
CA LEU A 607 -6.20 4.51 -2.19
C LEU A 607 -6.73 5.25 -0.98
N PHE A 608 -6.10 6.33 -0.53
CA PHE A 608 -6.60 7.13 0.60
C PHE A 608 -8.01 7.65 0.29
N ILE A 609 -8.19 8.30 -0.86
CA ILE A 609 -9.48 8.85 -1.29
C ILE A 609 -10.51 7.74 -1.48
N GLY A 610 -10.11 6.64 -2.13
CA GLY A 610 -11.04 5.57 -2.47
C GLY A 610 -11.36 4.58 -1.35
N ARG A 611 -10.50 4.47 -0.31
CA ARG A 611 -10.52 3.36 0.66
C ARG A 611 -10.41 3.78 2.11
N VAL A 612 -9.75 4.89 2.41
CA VAL A 612 -9.70 5.45 3.76
C VAL A 612 -10.91 6.36 3.92
N PHE A 613 -12.08 5.73 3.92
CA PHE A 613 -13.35 6.44 3.91
C PHE A 613 -14.41 5.69 4.72
N LEU A 614 -14.96 6.41 5.68
CA LEU A 614 -16.08 5.98 6.51
C LEU A 614 -17.01 7.19 6.66
N PRO A 615 -18.22 7.18 6.08
CA PRO A 615 -19.15 8.28 6.20
C PRO A 615 -19.43 8.64 7.66
N LYS A 616 -19.67 9.92 7.92
CA LYS A 616 -20.01 10.45 9.25
C LYS A 616 -21.44 10.98 9.25
N ILE A 617 -22.36 10.25 9.86
CA ILE A 617 -23.75 10.64 10.02
C ILE A 617 -23.92 11.24 11.42
N LYS A 618 -24.51 12.43 11.48
CA LYS A 618 -24.87 13.06 12.75
C LYS A 618 -26.06 12.31 13.35
N LEU A 619 -25.98 12.03 14.65
CA LEU A 619 -27.07 11.43 15.43
C LEU A 619 -28.26 12.39 15.53
#